data_AF-A0A812J019-F1
#
_entry.id   AF-A0A812J019-F1
#
_cell.length_a   1.000
_cell.length_b   1.000
_cell.length_c   1.000
_cell.angle_alpha   90.00
_cell.angle_beta   90.00
_cell.angle_gamma   90.00
#
_symmetry.space_group_name_H-M   'P 1'
#
loop_
_entity.id
_entity.type
_entity.pdbx_description
1 polymer ?
#
loop_
_entity_poly.entity_id
_entity_poly.type
_entity_poly.pdbx_seq_one_letter_code
_entity_poly.pdbx_strand_id
1 'polypeptide(L)'
;MTPSEIDFVLLRLCRVGAPKDFILLLRLISYLSYSSASVEWDIIDLFSGKARVSKWGRRAGLRCASYDIAYNDPKSTKRSKHNNQKRRSSMDINGEAGFALACLLCLQGKYGRLLLMLGTVCSSWVSVNAGTSGRTMATPSGCLEYPSVCSGNRMVARLMS
;
A
#
# COMPACT_ATOMS: atom_id res chain seq x y z
N MET A 1 2.61 -18.34 -4.24
CA MET A 1 3.06 -18.22 -5.64
C MET A 1 4.30 -19.09 -5.85
N THR A 2 4.32 -19.92 -6.89
CA THR A 2 5.45 -20.79 -7.24
C THR A 2 6.54 -20.01 -8.00
N PRO A 3 7.77 -20.56 -8.15
CA PRO A 3 8.81 -19.92 -8.96
C PRO A 3 8.38 -19.63 -10.39
N SER A 4 7.68 -20.57 -11.04
CA SER A 4 7.20 -20.40 -12.41
C SER A 4 6.13 -19.33 -12.54
N GLU A 5 5.23 -19.22 -11.56
CA GLU A 5 4.24 -18.14 -11.50
C GLU A 5 4.92 -16.77 -11.32
N ILE A 6 5.96 -16.67 -10.49
CA ILE A 6 6.75 -15.44 -10.32
C ILE A 6 7.43 -15.07 -11.63
N ASP A 7 8.09 -16.01 -12.30
CA ASP A 7 8.74 -15.75 -13.59
C ASP A 7 7.75 -15.21 -14.63
N PHE A 8 6.53 -15.75 -14.64
CA PHE A 8 5.48 -15.26 -15.51
C PHE A 8 5.03 -13.83 -15.17
N VAL A 9 4.91 -13.48 -13.89
CA VAL A 9 4.63 -12.10 -13.44
C VAL A 9 5.76 -11.15 -13.88
N LEU A 10 7.02 -11.54 -13.67
CA LEU A 10 8.17 -10.72 -14.05
C LEU A 10 8.23 -10.51 -15.58
N LEU A 11 7.96 -11.54 -16.38
CA LEU A 11 7.86 -11.42 -17.84
C LEU A 11 6.74 -10.48 -18.26
N ARG A 12 5.58 -10.51 -17.60
CA ARG A 12 4.50 -9.55 -17.85
C ARG A 12 4.92 -8.13 -17.52
N LEU A 13 5.61 -7.91 -16.39
CA LEU A 13 6.15 -6.61 -16.00
C LEU A 13 7.14 -6.07 -17.04
N CYS A 14 8.05 -6.91 -17.55
CA CYS A 14 8.93 -6.56 -18.66
C CYS A 14 8.14 -6.12 -19.89
N ARG A 15 7.08 -6.86 -20.26
CA ARG A 15 6.26 -6.57 -21.45
C ARG A 15 5.47 -5.26 -21.34
N VAL A 16 5.04 -4.87 -20.14
CA VAL A 16 4.36 -3.58 -19.92
C VAL A 16 5.35 -2.42 -19.70
N GLY A 17 6.65 -2.66 -19.86
CA GLY A 17 7.67 -1.62 -19.75
C GLY A 17 7.97 -1.18 -18.31
N ALA A 18 7.76 -2.06 -17.32
CA ALA A 18 8.12 -1.76 -15.95
C ALA A 18 9.64 -1.49 -15.81
N PRO A 19 10.08 -0.58 -14.92
CA PRO A 19 11.50 -0.32 -14.71
C PRO A 19 12.28 -1.58 -14.32
N LYS A 20 13.48 -1.75 -14.88
CA LYS A 20 14.34 -2.92 -14.62
C LYS A 20 14.67 -3.08 -13.14
N ASP A 21 14.93 -1.98 -12.46
CA ASP A 21 15.24 -1.98 -11.02
C ASP A 21 14.06 -2.48 -10.18
N PHE A 22 12.83 -2.15 -10.58
CA PHE A 22 11.62 -2.65 -9.93
C PHE A 22 11.44 -4.15 -10.13
N ILE A 23 11.69 -4.65 -11.35
CA ILE A 23 11.65 -6.09 -11.66
C ILE A 23 12.71 -6.85 -10.86
N LEU A 24 13.94 -6.32 -10.80
CA LEU A 24 15.02 -6.90 -10.01
C LEU A 24 14.66 -6.93 -8.52
N LEU A 25 14.10 -5.84 -7.99
CA LEU A 25 13.65 -5.78 -6.61
C LEU A 25 12.58 -6.83 -6.30
N LEU A 26 11.56 -6.99 -7.17
CA LEU A 26 10.54 -8.03 -6.99
C LEU A 26 11.15 -9.43 -7.02
N ARG A 27 12.13 -9.67 -7.89
CA ARG A 27 12.87 -10.93 -7.91
C ARG A 27 13.58 -11.18 -6.59
N LEU A 28 14.27 -10.18 -6.04
CA LEU A 28 14.95 -10.29 -4.74
C LEU A 28 13.95 -10.54 -3.59
N ILE A 29 12.83 -9.82 -3.56
CA ILE A 29 11.77 -10.00 -2.54
C ILE A 29 11.12 -11.39 -2.65
N SER A 30 11.01 -11.94 -3.86
CA SER A 30 10.49 -13.29 -4.05
C SER A 30 11.33 -14.33 -3.30
N TYR A 31 12.66 -14.16 -3.23
CA TYR A 31 13.54 -15.03 -2.44
C TYR A 31 13.27 -14.96 -0.94
N LEU A 32 12.86 -13.80 -0.42
CA LEU A 32 12.45 -13.65 0.99
C LEU A 32 11.13 -14.38 1.28
N SER A 33 10.23 -14.44 0.29
CA SER A 33 8.91 -15.07 0.42
C SER A 33 9.00 -16.57 0.68
N TYR A 34 10.01 -17.24 0.12
CA TYR A 34 10.19 -18.70 0.25
C TYR A 34 10.58 -19.14 1.67
N SER A 35 11.12 -18.25 2.49
CA SER A 35 11.55 -18.58 3.85
C SER A 35 10.39 -18.52 4.87
N SER A 36 9.36 -17.72 4.59
CA SER A 36 8.16 -17.60 5.42
C SER A 36 7.08 -18.59 4.97
N ALA A 37 6.51 -19.34 5.91
CA ALA A 37 5.44 -20.33 5.67
C ALA A 37 4.34 -19.86 4.69
N SER A 38 3.77 -20.83 3.97
CA SER A 38 2.82 -20.78 2.83
C SER A 38 1.48 -20.05 3.07
N VAL A 39 1.51 -18.84 3.61
CA VAL A 39 0.33 -18.02 3.73
C VAL A 39 0.02 -17.41 2.36
N GLU A 40 -1.07 -17.84 1.74
CA GLU A 40 -1.55 -17.22 0.50
C GLU A 40 -2.79 -16.36 0.73
N TRP A 41 -2.71 -15.07 0.42
CA TRP A 41 -3.82 -14.15 0.65
C TRP A 41 -4.91 -14.26 -0.43
N ASP A 42 -6.16 -14.33 0.00
CA ASP A 42 -7.34 -14.22 -0.87
C ASP A 42 -7.63 -12.75 -1.17
N ILE A 43 -7.50 -11.89 -0.16
CA ILE A 43 -7.74 -10.44 -0.25
C ILE A 43 -6.54 -9.70 0.33
N ILE A 44 -6.04 -8.71 -0.40
CA ILE A 44 -5.08 -7.74 0.11
C ILE A 44 -5.71 -6.36 0.01
N ASP A 45 -5.79 -5.67 1.13
CA ASP A 45 -6.44 -4.36 1.28
C ASP A 45 -5.35 -3.33 1.56
N LEU A 46 -4.79 -2.73 0.50
CA LEU A 46 -3.79 -1.67 0.62
C LEU A 46 -4.48 -0.33 0.87
N PHE A 47 -3.92 0.49 1.77
CA PHE A 47 -4.53 1.75 2.24
C PHE A 47 -5.91 1.52 2.89
N SER A 48 -5.99 0.43 3.64
CA SER A 48 -7.25 -0.12 4.12
C SER A 48 -7.99 0.71 5.17
N GLY A 49 -7.34 1.70 5.78
CA GLY A 49 -7.90 2.58 6.82
C GLY A 49 -8.55 1.79 7.96
N LYS A 50 -9.89 1.69 7.95
CA LYS A 50 -10.66 0.93 8.95
C LYS A 50 -10.73 -0.59 8.67
N ALA A 51 -10.05 -1.08 7.63
CA ALA A 51 -10.01 -2.48 7.21
C ALA A 51 -11.38 -3.07 6.88
N ARG A 52 -12.33 -2.28 6.35
CA ARG A 52 -13.72 -2.73 6.19
C ARG A 52 -13.81 -3.94 5.25
N VAL A 53 -13.10 -3.90 4.12
CA VAL A 53 -13.11 -5.00 3.15
C VAL A 53 -12.44 -6.23 3.74
N SER A 54 -11.26 -6.09 4.34
CA SER A 54 -10.59 -7.20 5.03
C SER A 54 -11.42 -7.81 6.16
N LYS A 55 -12.13 -7.00 6.94
CA LYS A 55 -13.02 -7.48 8.02
C LYS A 55 -14.20 -8.26 7.45
N TRP A 56 -14.80 -7.78 6.37
CA TRP A 56 -15.85 -8.49 5.66
C TRP A 56 -15.34 -9.82 5.10
N GLY A 57 -14.20 -9.82 4.41
CA GLY A 57 -13.59 -11.04 3.86
C GLY A 57 -13.29 -12.08 4.93
N ARG A 58 -12.76 -11.66 6.09
CA ARG A 58 -12.54 -12.56 7.24
C ARG A 58 -13.84 -13.17 7.76
N ARG A 59 -14.95 -12.42 7.81
CA ARG A 59 -16.27 -12.96 8.17
C ARG A 59 -16.79 -13.99 7.16
N ALA A 60 -16.38 -13.87 5.90
CA ALA A 60 -16.66 -14.83 4.85
C ALA A 60 -15.67 -16.02 4.81
N GLY A 61 -14.74 -16.13 5.78
CA GLY A 61 -13.75 -17.21 5.83
C GLY A 61 -12.56 -17.04 4.89
N LEU A 62 -12.37 -15.85 4.29
CA LEU A 62 -11.26 -15.57 3.38
C LEU A 62 -10.02 -15.08 4.14
N ARG A 63 -8.83 -15.48 3.68
CA ARG A 63 -7.56 -14.99 4.23
C ARG A 63 -7.30 -13.57 3.72
N CYS A 64 -7.29 -12.61 4.64
CA CYS A 64 -7.15 -11.19 4.30
C CYS A 64 -5.92 -10.57 4.96
N ALA A 65 -5.11 -9.88 4.17
CA ALA A 65 -4.08 -8.97 4.66
C ALA A 65 -4.55 -7.52 4.53
N SER A 66 -4.29 -6.71 5.55
CA SER A 66 -4.61 -5.28 5.54
C SER A 66 -3.32 -4.50 5.71
N TYR A 67 -3.10 -3.53 4.83
CA TYR A 67 -1.92 -2.67 4.83
C TYR A 67 -2.37 -1.22 4.93
N ASP A 68 -1.83 -0.49 5.90
CA ASP A 68 -2.10 0.93 6.13
C ASP A 68 -1.02 1.50 7.06
N ILE A 69 -0.58 2.73 6.77
CA ILE A 69 0.44 3.43 7.55
C ILE A 69 0.03 3.61 9.01
N ALA A 70 -1.28 3.67 9.29
CA ALA A 70 -1.84 3.93 10.60
C ALA A 70 -2.04 2.68 11.49
N TYR A 71 -1.78 1.45 11.01
CA TYR A 71 -2.10 0.23 11.77
C TYR A 71 -1.34 0.07 13.10
N ASN A 72 -0.13 0.63 13.17
CA ASN A 72 0.73 0.54 14.35
C ASN A 72 0.93 1.89 15.01
N ASP A 73 0.09 2.89 14.73
CA ASP A 73 0.06 4.07 15.60
C ASP A 73 -0.72 3.60 16.84
N PRO A 74 -0.08 3.27 17.97
CA PRO A 74 -0.74 2.71 19.15
C PRO A 74 -1.60 3.76 19.85
N LYS A 75 -1.96 4.82 19.11
CA LYS A 75 -2.36 6.14 19.50
C LYS A 75 -1.13 6.89 20.07
N SER A 76 -1.13 8.19 20.32
CA SER A 76 -1.92 8.72 21.41
C SER A 76 -1.88 7.86 22.72
N THR A 77 -0.93 6.94 22.85
CA THR A 77 -0.39 6.35 24.07
C THR A 77 1.01 6.95 24.24
N LYS A 78 1.03 8.17 24.77
CA LYS A 78 2.15 8.75 25.52
C LYS A 78 3.54 8.52 24.89
N ARG A 79 3.88 9.30 23.85
CA ARG A 79 5.23 9.27 23.27
C ARG A 79 6.28 9.62 24.33
N SER A 80 7.19 8.68 24.55
CA SER A 80 8.49 8.89 25.18
C SER A 80 9.17 10.11 24.55
N LYS A 81 9.48 11.13 25.36
CA LYS A 81 10.12 12.38 24.95
C LYS A 81 11.60 12.23 24.54
N HIS A 82 12.15 11.02 24.49
CA HIS A 82 13.60 10.86 24.58
C HIS A 82 14.39 10.65 23.27
N ASN A 83 13.78 10.77 22.08
CA ASN A 83 14.56 10.81 20.84
C ASN A 83 13.83 11.57 19.72
N ASN A 84 14.43 12.66 19.23
CA ASN A 84 13.84 13.55 18.22
C ASN A 84 13.74 12.95 16.80
N GLN A 85 14.28 11.75 16.56
CA GLN A 85 14.07 11.05 15.29
C GLN A 85 12.81 10.19 15.34
N LYS A 86 11.72 10.70 14.74
CA LYS A 86 10.53 9.88 14.46
C LYS A 86 10.93 8.73 13.54
N ARG A 87 11.01 7.50 14.07
CA ARG A 87 11.12 6.29 13.25
C ARG A 87 9.95 6.23 12.27
N ARG A 88 10.23 5.98 10.99
CA ARG A 88 9.20 5.78 9.97
C ARG A 88 8.45 4.47 10.25
N SER A 89 7.17 4.44 9.93
CA SER A 89 6.36 3.22 10.05
C SER A 89 6.85 2.18 9.03
N SER A 90 6.96 0.92 9.43
CA SER A 90 7.22 -0.19 8.49
C SER A 90 6.05 -0.46 7.56
N MET A 91 4.90 0.17 7.79
CA MET A 91 3.71 0.13 6.93
C MET A 91 3.59 1.39 6.05
N ASP A 92 4.62 2.25 6.03
CA ASP A 92 4.71 3.39 5.12
C ASP A 92 5.23 2.91 3.75
N ILE A 93 4.34 2.82 2.76
CA ILE A 93 4.69 2.37 1.41
C ILE A 93 5.73 3.27 0.73
N ASN A 94 5.86 4.52 1.18
CA ASN A 94 6.86 5.43 0.65
C ASN A 94 8.25 5.18 1.24
N GLY A 95 8.35 4.47 2.37
CA GLY A 95 9.60 3.99 2.95
C GLY A 95 10.05 2.65 2.35
N GLU A 96 11.35 2.37 2.41
CA GLU A 96 11.96 1.17 1.83
C GLU A 96 11.34 -0.12 2.40
N ALA A 97 11.25 -0.22 3.73
CA ALA A 97 10.68 -1.38 4.41
C ALA A 97 9.19 -1.58 4.08
N GLY A 98 8.41 -0.49 4.04
CA GLY A 98 6.99 -0.59 3.74
C GLY A 98 6.72 -0.90 2.29
N PHE A 99 7.51 -0.37 1.35
CA PHE A 99 7.43 -0.75 -0.05
C PHE A 99 7.75 -2.23 -0.26
N ALA A 100 8.84 -2.71 0.37
CA ALA A 100 9.21 -4.12 0.31
C ALA A 100 8.13 -5.03 0.89
N LEU A 101 7.52 -4.65 2.03
CA LEU A 101 6.40 -5.37 2.64
C LEU A 101 5.17 -5.39 1.73
N ALA A 102 4.81 -4.28 1.09
CA ALA A 102 3.69 -4.22 0.16
C ALA A 102 3.90 -5.16 -1.04
N CYS A 103 5.12 -5.17 -1.61
CA CYS A 103 5.49 -6.10 -2.66
C CYS A 103 5.41 -7.56 -2.20
N LEU A 104 5.93 -7.85 -1.00
CA LEU A 104 5.91 -9.18 -0.41
C LEU A 104 4.48 -9.70 -0.24
N LEU A 105 3.56 -8.86 0.27
CA LEU A 105 2.14 -9.22 0.39
C LEU A 105 1.54 -9.59 -0.97
N CYS A 106 1.80 -8.79 -2.01
CA CYS A 106 1.31 -9.08 -3.36
C CYS A 106 1.86 -10.41 -3.91
N LEU A 107 3.13 -10.72 -3.68
CA LEU A 107 3.74 -11.99 -4.08
C LEU A 107 3.20 -13.20 -3.30
N GLN A 108 2.74 -12.95 -2.06
CA GLN A 108 2.03 -13.94 -1.24
C GLN A 108 0.53 -14.04 -1.59
N GLY A 109 0.01 -13.33 -2.59
CA GLY A 109 -1.36 -13.49 -3.04
C GLY A 109 -1.60 -14.82 -3.78
N LYS A 110 -2.83 -15.34 -3.74
CA LYS A 110 -3.22 -16.48 -4.59
C LYS A 110 -3.16 -16.08 -6.06
N TYR A 111 -2.29 -16.73 -6.81
CA TYR A 111 -2.11 -16.43 -8.23
C TYR A 111 -3.42 -16.65 -9.01
N GLY A 112 -3.80 -15.66 -9.83
CA GLY A 112 -5.04 -15.67 -10.63
C GLY A 112 -6.35 -15.52 -9.83
N ARG A 113 -6.31 -15.50 -8.49
CA ARG A 113 -7.51 -15.44 -7.62
C ARG A 113 -7.47 -14.35 -6.56
N LEU A 114 -6.32 -13.68 -6.40
CA LEU A 114 -6.15 -12.57 -5.47
C LEU A 114 -7.08 -11.40 -5.82
N LEU A 115 -7.86 -10.95 -4.85
CA LEU A 115 -8.51 -9.64 -4.89
C LEU A 115 -7.60 -8.60 -4.23
N LEU A 116 -6.94 -7.77 -5.04
CA LEU A 116 -6.16 -6.64 -4.57
C LEU A 116 -7.05 -5.39 -4.53
N MET A 117 -7.39 -4.94 -3.33
CA MET A 117 -8.09 -3.69 -3.09
C MET A 117 -7.09 -2.58 -2.85
N LEU A 118 -7.12 -1.56 -3.71
CA LEU A 118 -6.35 -0.34 -3.54
C LEU A 118 -7.29 0.74 -3.02
N GLY A 119 -7.37 0.86 -1.70
CA GLY A 119 -8.09 1.93 -1.01
C GLY A 119 -7.31 3.23 -0.97
N THR A 120 -6.46 3.51 -1.99
CA THR A 120 -5.83 4.83 -2.10
C THR A 120 -6.96 5.84 -1.95
N VAL A 121 -6.75 6.90 -1.17
CA VAL A 121 -7.75 7.96 -0.93
C VAL A 121 -8.06 8.65 -2.25
N CYS A 122 -8.89 7.96 -3.01
CA CYS A 122 -9.30 8.27 -4.35
C CYS A 122 -10.30 9.39 -4.30
N SER A 123 -10.90 9.73 -3.15
CA SER A 123 -11.70 10.95 -3.05
C SER A 123 -10.87 12.15 -3.48
N SER A 124 -9.72 12.52 -2.93
CA SER A 124 -9.08 13.76 -3.40
C SER A 124 -8.65 13.77 -4.88
N TRP A 125 -8.37 12.64 -5.52
CA TRP A 125 -7.84 12.61 -6.90
C TRP A 125 -8.86 12.21 -7.98
N VAL A 126 -10.09 11.81 -7.62
CA VAL A 126 -11.16 11.60 -8.60
C VAL A 126 -11.87 12.91 -8.91
N SER A 127 -12.26 13.09 -10.17
CA SER A 127 -13.06 14.24 -10.62
C SER A 127 -14.32 14.47 -9.78
N VAL A 128 -14.92 13.39 -9.26
CA VAL A 128 -16.11 13.42 -8.41
C VAL A 128 -15.91 14.22 -7.10
N ASN A 129 -14.68 14.35 -6.61
CA ASN A 129 -14.38 15.11 -5.39
C ASN A 129 -13.65 16.43 -5.69
N ALA A 130 -13.54 16.84 -6.96
CA ALA A 130 -12.88 18.09 -7.32
C ALA A 130 -13.55 19.29 -6.64
N GLY A 131 -14.90 19.28 -6.55
CA GLY A 131 -15.68 20.32 -5.88
C GLY A 131 -15.46 20.43 -4.38
N THR A 132 -15.26 19.31 -3.68
CA THR A 132 -15.06 19.26 -2.22
C THR A 132 -13.58 19.37 -1.83
N SER A 133 -12.66 18.96 -2.70
CA SER A 133 -11.21 19.10 -2.48
C SER A 133 -10.64 20.44 -2.95
N GLY A 134 -11.38 21.22 -3.73
CA GLY A 134 -10.91 22.47 -4.33
C GLY A 134 -9.83 22.25 -5.40
N ARG A 135 -9.81 21.07 -6.02
CA ARG A 135 -8.81 20.72 -7.03
C ARG A 135 -9.25 21.12 -8.42
N THR A 136 -8.33 21.75 -9.13
CA THR A 136 -8.49 22.14 -10.53
C THR A 136 -7.20 21.79 -11.29
N MET A 137 -7.20 21.96 -12.62
CA MET A 137 -5.95 21.86 -13.39
C MET A 137 -4.87 22.83 -12.89
N ALA A 138 -5.27 24.01 -12.39
CA ALA A 138 -4.33 25.01 -11.84
C ALA A 138 -3.93 24.72 -10.38
N THR A 139 -4.74 23.95 -9.65
CA THR A 139 -4.54 23.62 -8.23
C THR A 139 -4.60 22.10 -8.00
N PRO A 140 -3.66 21.32 -8.55
CA PRO A 140 -3.71 19.85 -8.48
C PRO A 140 -3.67 19.32 -7.05
N SER A 141 -3.06 20.07 -6.12
CA SER A 141 -3.01 19.71 -4.71
C SER A 141 -4.34 19.94 -3.96
N GLY A 142 -5.21 20.82 -4.46
CA GLY A 142 -6.47 21.20 -3.83
C GLY A 142 -6.32 22.24 -2.72
N CYS A 143 -7.41 22.47 -2.01
CA CYS A 143 -7.46 23.34 -0.84
C CYS A 143 -6.82 22.64 0.36
N LEU A 144 -5.64 23.12 0.76
CA LEU A 144 -4.85 22.55 1.86
C LEU A 144 -5.46 22.83 3.24
N GLU A 145 -6.44 23.72 3.35
CA GLU A 145 -7.16 23.97 4.61
C GLU A 145 -7.99 22.75 5.05
N TYR A 146 -8.40 21.90 4.09
CA TYR A 146 -9.12 20.67 4.40
C TYR A 146 -8.15 19.58 4.87
N PRO A 147 -8.29 19.05 6.11
CA PRO A 147 -7.38 18.03 6.63
C PRO A 147 -7.38 16.73 5.79
N SER A 148 -8.51 16.41 5.14
CA SER A 148 -8.63 15.27 4.23
C SER A 148 -7.77 15.44 2.97
N VAL A 149 -7.66 16.66 2.44
CA VAL A 149 -6.83 16.98 1.26
C VAL A 149 -5.35 16.91 1.65
N CYS A 150 -4.96 17.47 2.78
CA CYS A 150 -3.59 17.37 3.30
C CYS A 150 -3.18 15.91 3.57
N SER A 151 -4.05 15.13 4.22
CA SER A 151 -3.80 13.71 4.47
C SER A 151 -3.67 12.93 3.16
N GLY A 152 -4.54 13.22 2.18
CA GLY A 152 -4.46 12.67 0.83
C GLY A 152 -3.14 12.99 0.16
N ASN A 153 -2.75 14.27 0.11
CA ASN A 153 -1.47 14.71 -0.47
C ASN A 153 -0.28 14.01 0.17
N ARG A 154 -0.25 13.87 1.51
CA ARG A 154 0.82 13.15 2.21
C ARG A 154 0.92 11.68 1.83
N MET A 155 -0.19 11.03 1.46
CA MET A 155 -0.19 9.63 1.03
C MET A 155 0.35 9.43 -0.38
N VAL A 156 0.17 10.40 -1.29
CA VAL A 156 0.51 10.24 -2.73
C VAL A 156 1.73 11.07 -3.17
N ALA A 157 2.01 12.20 -2.53
CA ALA A 157 3.06 13.11 -2.94
C ALA A 157 4.27 13.04 -1.99
N ARG A 158 5.41 12.56 -2.51
CA ARG A 158 6.73 12.67 -1.85
C ARG A 158 7.28 14.10 -1.82
N LEU A 159 6.68 15.02 -2.59
CA LEU A 159 7.21 16.37 -2.87
C LEU A 159 6.56 17.50 -2.05
N MET A 160 5.65 17.20 -1.12
CA MET A 160 4.91 18.25 -0.36
C MET A 160 5.26 18.28 1.13
N SER A 161 6.52 17.99 1.48
CA SER A 161 7.07 18.19 2.82
C SER A 161 7.74 19.55 2.96
#